data_AF-A0A1V6IJL4-F1
#
_entry.id   AF-A0A1V6IJL4-F1
#
_cell.length_a   1.000
_cell.length_b   1.000
_cell.length_c   1.000
_cell.angle_alpha   90.00
_cell.angle_beta   90.00
_cell.angle_gamma   90.00
#
_symmetry.space_group_name_H-M   'P 1'
#
loop_
_entity.id
_entity.type
_entity.pdbx_description
1 polymer ?
#
loop_
_entity_poly.entity_id
_entity_poly.type
_entity_poly.pdbx_seq_one_letter_code
_entity_poly.pdbx_strand_id
1 'polypeptide(L)'
;MGLVDRNNNLNFYEGKIRVKSPLDEEFACFEGDKYIEHIGEHVEPWTYMKYPYLKEIGWKGLTGGVDSGIYRVGPLGRINVIDGFTTPLANEAYKELIETLGKPVNSTLAYHWARLIELLYASERALELSRDKDVLKQDLRNKVGKPTEGIGVVEAARGTLIHHYKLTEDARIEKANMIVATTNNAGAICMSVKNAAMGMIKNGKVDDGILNKVEMAFRAYDPCFACSTHCLPGTSPIEISIYDKNKDLVKKIGGVPNDFTAF
;
A
#
# COMPACT_ATOMS: atom_id res chain seq x y z
N MET A 1 -3.02 -6.86 3.50
CA MET A 1 -2.46 -6.37 4.77
C MET A 1 -3.16 -5.07 5.11
N GLY A 2 -3.44 -4.85 6.39
CA GLY A 2 -4.06 -3.63 6.89
C GLY A 2 -4.24 -3.64 8.41
N LEU A 3 -4.50 -2.48 9.01
CA LEU A 3 -4.80 -2.37 10.44
C LEU A 3 -6.20 -2.87 10.78
N VAL A 4 -6.30 -3.57 11.91
CA VAL A 4 -7.56 -4.05 12.48
C VAL A 4 -7.65 -3.78 13.97
N ASP A 5 -8.88 -3.58 14.46
CA ASP A 5 -9.16 -3.51 15.89
C ASP A 5 -9.13 -4.90 16.57
N ARG A 6 -9.43 -4.94 17.87
CA ARG A 6 -9.47 -6.19 18.67
C ARG A 6 -10.50 -7.23 18.19
N ASN A 7 -11.47 -6.82 17.38
CA ASN A 7 -12.52 -7.66 16.81
C ASN A 7 -12.26 -7.91 15.31
N ASN A 8 -11.04 -7.64 14.83
CA ASN A 8 -10.63 -7.71 13.43
C ASN A 8 -11.42 -6.78 12.48
N ASN A 9 -12.16 -5.79 12.98
CA ASN A 9 -12.80 -4.80 12.13
C ASN A 9 -11.79 -3.78 11.64
N LEU A 10 -12.12 -3.10 10.55
CA LEU A 10 -11.30 -2.00 10.06
C LEU A 10 -11.16 -0.90 11.11
N ASN A 11 -9.92 -0.48 11.36
CA ASN A 11 -9.61 0.75 12.08
C ASN A 11 -8.44 1.45 11.39
N PHE A 12 -8.63 2.71 11.00
CA PHE A 12 -7.60 3.45 10.30
C PHE A 12 -6.51 4.02 11.21
N TYR A 13 -6.79 4.19 12.49
CA TYR A 13 -5.96 4.98 13.39
C TYR A 13 -5.13 4.14 14.36
N GLU A 14 -5.73 3.08 14.91
CA GLU A 14 -5.11 2.25 15.94
C GLU A 14 -5.49 0.79 15.75
N GLY A 15 -4.55 -0.11 16.04
CA GLY A 15 -4.78 -1.54 15.95
C GLY A 15 -3.53 -2.32 15.59
N LYS A 16 -3.73 -3.60 15.30
CA LYS A 16 -2.68 -4.51 14.86
C LYS A 16 -2.63 -4.56 13.34
N ILE A 17 -1.43 -4.75 12.79
CA ILE A 17 -1.24 -5.03 11.37
C ILE A 17 -1.61 -6.50 11.14
N ARG A 18 -2.65 -6.75 10.35
CA ARG A 18 -3.10 -8.10 9.97
C ARG A 18 -2.74 -8.40 8.52
N VAL A 19 -2.27 -9.62 8.29
CA VAL A 19 -1.90 -10.17 6.98
C VAL A 19 -2.64 -11.48 6.78
N LYS A 20 -3.30 -11.64 5.63
CA LYS A 20 -3.91 -12.90 5.21
C LYS A 20 -3.25 -13.42 3.94
N SER A 21 -3.19 -14.74 3.81
CA SER A 21 -2.68 -15.43 2.64
C SER A 21 -3.64 -15.29 1.45
N PRO A 22 -3.19 -15.61 0.22
CA PRO A 22 -4.08 -15.72 -0.94
C PRO A 22 -5.23 -16.74 -0.77
N LEU A 23 -5.15 -17.64 0.21
CA LEU A 23 -6.19 -18.64 0.55
C LEU A 23 -7.17 -18.14 1.61
N ASP A 24 -7.10 -16.85 1.98
CA ASP A 24 -7.91 -16.24 3.04
C ASP A 24 -7.65 -16.81 4.45
N GLU A 25 -6.48 -17.39 4.67
CA GLU A 25 -6.00 -17.82 5.98
C GLU A 25 -5.22 -16.68 6.64
N GLU A 26 -5.28 -16.57 7.97
CA GLU A 26 -4.44 -15.60 8.68
C GLU A 26 -2.97 -16.02 8.62
N PHE A 27 -2.12 -15.14 8.06
CA PHE A 27 -0.69 -15.35 7.96
C PHE A 27 0.05 -14.75 9.16
N ALA A 28 -0.32 -13.52 9.55
CA ALA A 28 0.27 -12.83 10.70
C ALA A 28 -0.68 -11.75 11.24
N CYS A 29 -0.59 -11.47 12.55
CA CYS A 29 -1.27 -10.37 13.21
C CYS A 29 -0.38 -9.83 14.33
N PHE A 30 0.16 -8.62 14.16
CA PHE A 30 1.23 -8.10 15.03
C PHE A 30 1.10 -6.60 15.31
N GLU A 31 1.71 -6.17 16.40
CA GLU A 31 1.78 -4.75 16.79
C GLU A 31 2.68 -3.95 15.84
N GLY A 32 2.37 -2.67 15.63
CA GLY A 32 3.10 -1.82 14.69
C GLY A 32 4.61 -1.70 15.00
N ASP A 33 5.00 -1.79 16.27
CA ASP A 33 6.40 -1.76 16.72
C ASP A 33 7.20 -3.02 16.33
N LYS A 34 6.50 -4.10 15.93
CA LYS A 34 7.09 -5.35 15.43
C LYS A 34 7.31 -5.40 13.93
N TYR A 35 7.03 -4.33 13.20
CA TYR A 35 7.07 -4.36 11.73
C TYR A 35 8.43 -4.82 11.14
N ILE A 36 9.56 -4.53 11.81
CA ILE A 36 10.91 -4.93 11.37
C ILE A 36 11.08 -6.46 11.33
N GLU A 37 10.35 -7.18 12.17
CA GLU A 37 10.38 -8.65 12.21
C GLU A 37 9.64 -9.24 11.00
N HIS A 38 8.62 -8.55 10.49
CA HIS A 38 7.71 -9.05 9.45
C HIS A 38 7.93 -8.49 8.05
N ILE A 39 8.44 -7.26 7.91
CA ILE A 39 8.54 -6.55 6.62
C ILE A 39 10.00 -6.28 6.25
N GLY A 40 10.40 -6.75 5.05
CA GLY A 40 11.69 -6.47 4.44
C GLY A 40 11.50 -5.58 3.22
N GLU A 41 12.53 -4.83 2.82
CA GLU A 41 12.48 -3.97 1.63
C GLU A 41 13.59 -4.37 0.66
N HIS A 42 13.22 -4.73 -0.57
CA HIS A 42 14.16 -5.04 -1.64
C HIS A 42 14.36 -3.84 -2.57
N VAL A 43 15.54 -3.71 -3.18
CA VAL A 43 15.87 -2.63 -4.12
C VAL A 43 16.17 -3.22 -5.49
N GLU A 44 15.60 -2.61 -6.52
CA GLU A 44 15.88 -2.93 -7.92
C GLU A 44 16.66 -1.78 -8.57
N PRO A 45 17.59 -2.06 -9.50
CA PRO A 45 18.47 -1.02 -10.08
C PRO A 45 17.76 -0.05 -11.02
N TRP A 46 16.50 -0.32 -11.39
CA TRP A 46 15.74 0.43 -12.39
C TRP A 46 14.64 1.31 -11.79
N THR A 47 14.57 1.43 -10.46
CA THR A 47 13.58 2.29 -9.78
C THR A 47 14.09 2.78 -8.43
N TYR A 48 13.70 4.00 -8.06
CA TYR A 48 13.91 4.52 -6.71
C TYR A 48 12.95 3.93 -5.67
N MET A 49 11.83 3.35 -6.12
CA MET A 49 10.87 2.74 -5.23
C MET A 49 11.36 1.36 -4.79
N LYS A 50 11.44 1.16 -3.48
CA LYS A 50 11.70 -0.16 -2.91
C LYS A 50 10.51 -1.10 -3.10
N TYR A 51 10.75 -2.38 -2.90
CA TYR A 51 9.75 -3.45 -2.92
C TYR A 51 9.63 -4.09 -1.54
N PRO A 52 8.70 -3.64 -0.70
CA PRO A 52 8.39 -4.31 0.54
C PRO A 52 7.85 -5.72 0.31
N TYR A 53 8.25 -6.66 1.17
CA TYR A 53 7.84 -8.06 1.13
C TYR A 53 7.77 -8.67 2.54
N LEU A 54 7.03 -9.76 2.69
CA LEU A 54 6.94 -10.52 3.94
C LEU A 54 8.26 -11.27 4.20
N LYS A 55 8.97 -10.93 5.29
CA LYS A 55 10.31 -11.47 5.59
C LYS A 55 10.35 -12.98 5.73
N GLU A 56 9.33 -13.55 6.36
CA GLU A 56 9.22 -14.99 6.60
C GLU A 56 9.17 -15.79 5.29
N ILE A 57 8.52 -15.25 4.25
CA ILE A 57 8.47 -15.89 2.92
C ILE A 57 9.72 -15.53 2.09
N GLY A 58 10.23 -14.31 2.25
CA GLY A 58 11.38 -13.80 1.52
C GLY A 58 11.06 -13.17 0.17
N TRP A 59 12.07 -12.53 -0.42
CA TRP A 59 11.98 -11.96 -1.76
C TRP A 59 12.19 -13.04 -2.82
N LYS A 60 11.16 -13.29 -3.65
CA LYS A 60 11.21 -14.25 -4.77
C LYS A 60 10.94 -13.56 -6.12
N GLY A 61 11.29 -12.28 -6.22
CA GLY A 61 10.97 -11.44 -7.37
C GLY A 61 9.50 -11.08 -7.48
N LEU A 62 9.13 -10.49 -8.62
CA LEU A 62 7.77 -10.05 -8.93
C LEU A 62 6.87 -11.22 -9.37
N THR A 63 6.61 -12.12 -8.43
CA THR A 63 5.76 -13.30 -8.58
C THR A 63 4.59 -13.25 -7.60
N GLY A 64 3.48 -13.93 -7.93
CA GLY A 64 2.30 -14.03 -7.07
C GLY A 64 2.10 -15.45 -6.56
N GLY A 65 1.14 -15.62 -5.65
CA GLY A 65 0.81 -16.92 -5.06
C GLY A 65 1.27 -17.04 -3.60
N VAL A 66 0.96 -18.18 -2.99
CA VAL A 66 1.22 -18.45 -1.56
C VAL A 66 2.70 -18.44 -1.19
N ASP A 67 3.56 -18.77 -2.16
CA ASP A 67 5.01 -18.78 -1.97
C ASP A 67 5.65 -17.41 -2.16
N SER A 68 4.90 -16.36 -2.48
CA SER A 68 5.44 -15.01 -2.71
C SER A 68 5.33 -14.14 -1.47
N GLY A 69 6.42 -13.43 -1.15
CA GLY A 69 6.41 -12.40 -0.12
C GLY A 69 5.71 -11.11 -0.54
N ILE A 70 5.27 -10.97 -1.79
CA ILE A 70 4.56 -9.78 -2.27
C ILE A 70 3.17 -9.73 -1.65
N TYR A 71 2.86 -8.60 -1.02
CA TYR A 71 1.55 -8.33 -0.45
C TYR A 71 0.90 -7.08 -1.07
N ARG A 72 -0.35 -6.84 -0.68
CA ARG A 72 -1.13 -5.66 -1.06
C ARG A 72 -1.66 -4.94 0.17
N VAL A 73 -1.65 -3.61 0.09
CA VAL A 73 -2.26 -2.67 1.05
C VAL A 73 -3.26 -1.75 0.34
N GLY A 74 -3.83 -0.81 1.10
CA GLY A 74 -4.84 0.11 0.63
C GLY A 74 -6.24 -0.51 0.69
N PRO A 75 -7.23 0.09 0.02
CA PRO A 75 -8.63 -0.29 0.22
C PRO A 75 -8.89 -1.78 0.04
N LEU A 76 -8.47 -2.38 -1.07
CA LEU A 76 -8.66 -3.81 -1.30
C LEU A 76 -7.82 -4.69 -0.37
N GLY A 77 -6.62 -4.23 -0.02
CA GLY A 77 -5.75 -4.91 0.94
C GLY A 77 -6.37 -5.00 2.34
N ARG A 78 -7.13 -3.97 2.74
CA ARG A 78 -7.88 -3.88 3.99
C ARG A 78 -9.15 -4.72 3.96
N ILE A 79 -10.00 -4.56 2.93
CA ILE A 79 -11.21 -5.38 2.73
C ILE A 79 -10.91 -6.89 2.86
N ASN A 80 -9.78 -7.34 2.33
CA ASN A 80 -9.41 -8.75 2.40
C ASN A 80 -8.99 -9.21 3.80
N VAL A 81 -8.44 -8.33 4.66
CA VAL A 81 -7.94 -8.74 5.99
C VAL A 81 -8.89 -8.44 7.13
N ILE A 82 -9.89 -7.59 6.95
CA ILE A 82 -10.86 -7.26 8.01
C ILE A 82 -11.98 -8.30 8.10
N ASP A 83 -12.63 -8.42 9.25
CA ASP A 83 -13.84 -9.23 9.41
C ASP A 83 -15.12 -8.40 9.21
N GLY A 84 -15.02 -7.07 9.29
CA GLY A 84 -16.13 -6.15 9.01
C GLY A 84 -15.77 -4.67 9.23
N PHE A 85 -16.78 -3.82 9.11
CA PHE A 85 -16.72 -2.40 9.46
C PHE A 85 -17.54 -2.13 10.72
N THR A 86 -17.10 -1.16 11.52
CA THR A 86 -17.81 -0.79 12.77
C THR A 86 -19.04 0.08 12.55
N THR A 87 -19.23 0.66 11.35
CA THR A 87 -20.39 1.51 11.02
C THR A 87 -21.37 0.74 10.12
N PRO A 88 -22.68 0.98 10.27
CA PRO A 88 -23.71 0.12 9.68
C PRO A 88 -23.73 0.14 8.15
N LEU A 89 -23.69 1.31 7.51
CA LEU A 89 -23.84 1.39 6.05
C LEU A 89 -22.60 0.85 5.32
N ALA A 90 -21.41 1.18 5.83
CA ALA A 90 -20.18 0.62 5.28
C ALA A 90 -20.11 -0.91 5.46
N ASN A 91 -20.59 -1.44 6.59
CA ASN A 91 -20.58 -2.88 6.83
C ASN A 91 -21.59 -3.62 5.92
N GLU A 92 -22.72 -3.00 5.60
CA GLU A 92 -23.68 -3.52 4.61
C GLU A 92 -23.04 -3.55 3.20
N ALA A 93 -22.46 -2.44 2.75
CA ALA A 93 -21.79 -2.37 1.44
C ALA A 93 -20.59 -3.32 1.33
N TYR A 94 -19.88 -3.57 2.44
CA TYR A 94 -18.85 -4.60 2.53
C TYR A 94 -19.42 -6.01 2.29
N LYS A 95 -20.53 -6.36 2.94
CA LYS A 95 -21.18 -7.66 2.75
C LYS A 95 -21.62 -7.84 1.30
N GLU A 96 -22.21 -6.82 0.68
CA GLU A 96 -22.60 -6.84 -0.74
C GLU A 96 -21.40 -7.12 -1.65
N LEU A 97 -20.27 -6.44 -1.43
CA LEU A 97 -19.04 -6.67 -2.20
C LEU A 97 -18.51 -8.10 -2.03
N ILE A 98 -18.50 -8.63 -0.80
CA ILE A 98 -18.05 -10.01 -0.53
C ILE A 98 -19.01 -11.05 -1.11
N GLU A 99 -20.33 -10.84 -1.03
CA GLU A 99 -21.32 -11.71 -1.67
C GLU A 99 -21.15 -11.72 -3.20
N THR A 100 -20.83 -10.57 -3.78
CA THR A 100 -20.67 -10.41 -5.24
C THR A 100 -19.36 -11.00 -5.77
N LEU A 101 -18.24 -10.78 -5.06
CA LEU A 101 -16.89 -11.08 -5.58
C LEU A 101 -16.16 -12.20 -4.83
N GLY A 102 -16.75 -12.71 -3.74
CA GLY A 102 -16.12 -13.66 -2.84
C GLY A 102 -15.05 -13.03 -1.93
N LYS A 103 -14.39 -13.86 -1.11
CA LYS A 103 -13.24 -13.48 -0.29
C LYS A 103 -12.16 -14.55 -0.42
N PRO A 104 -10.91 -14.19 -0.73
CA PRO A 104 -10.37 -12.85 -0.89
C PRO A 104 -10.69 -12.25 -2.28
N VAL A 105 -10.96 -10.95 -2.32
CA VAL A 105 -11.19 -10.22 -3.57
C VAL A 105 -9.85 -9.87 -4.22
N ASN A 106 -9.58 -10.52 -5.36
CA ASN A 106 -8.29 -10.37 -6.06
C ASN A 106 -8.34 -9.51 -7.33
N SER A 107 -9.53 -9.14 -7.82
CA SER A 107 -9.68 -8.28 -8.99
C SER A 107 -9.05 -6.90 -8.77
N THR A 108 -8.16 -6.48 -9.68
CA THR A 108 -7.44 -5.20 -9.55
C THR A 108 -8.40 -4.00 -9.55
N LEU A 109 -9.44 -4.02 -10.38
CA LEU A 109 -10.40 -2.90 -10.46
C LEU A 109 -11.31 -2.81 -9.23
N ALA A 110 -11.42 -3.87 -8.42
CA ALA A 110 -12.20 -3.87 -7.18
C ALA A 110 -11.62 -2.91 -6.12
N TYR A 111 -10.37 -2.44 -6.28
CA TYR A 111 -9.86 -1.33 -5.47
C TYR A 111 -10.75 -0.09 -5.52
N HIS A 112 -11.40 0.21 -6.65
CA HIS A 112 -12.31 1.35 -6.75
C HIS A 112 -13.56 1.16 -5.90
N TRP A 113 -14.18 -0.03 -5.95
CA TRP A 113 -15.35 -0.33 -5.12
C TRP A 113 -14.99 -0.34 -3.63
N ALA A 114 -13.89 -1.01 -3.26
CA ALA A 114 -13.37 -0.99 -1.89
C ALA A 114 -13.14 0.45 -1.39
N ARG A 115 -12.60 1.35 -2.23
CA ARG A 115 -12.38 2.76 -1.88
C ARG A 115 -13.69 3.52 -1.63
N LEU A 116 -14.76 3.21 -2.36
CA LEU A 116 -16.07 3.81 -2.12
C LEU A 116 -16.67 3.36 -0.78
N ILE A 117 -16.51 2.08 -0.42
CA ILE A 117 -16.94 1.56 0.89
C ILE A 117 -16.18 2.25 2.02
N GLU A 118 -14.86 2.42 1.86
CA GLU A 118 -14.05 3.12 2.86
C GLU A 118 -14.35 4.62 2.95
N LEU A 119 -14.73 5.26 1.84
CA LEU A 119 -15.20 6.66 1.85
C LEU A 119 -16.51 6.78 2.63
N LEU A 120 -17.43 5.83 2.45
CA LEU A 120 -18.66 5.74 3.23
C LEU A 120 -18.34 5.54 4.72
N TYR A 121 -17.46 4.60 5.05
CA TYR A 121 -17.01 4.35 6.42
C TYR A 121 -16.39 5.61 7.06
N ALA A 122 -15.49 6.29 6.35
CA ALA A 122 -14.86 7.51 6.83
C ALA A 122 -15.89 8.61 7.08
N SER A 123 -16.92 8.71 6.24
CA SER A 123 -18.01 9.68 6.40
C SER A 123 -18.88 9.37 7.62
N GLU A 124 -19.23 8.10 7.85
CA GLU A 124 -19.95 7.67 9.05
C GLU A 124 -19.13 7.91 10.33
N ARG A 125 -17.84 7.52 10.32
CA ARG A 125 -16.92 7.76 11.44
C ARG A 125 -16.73 9.24 11.73
N ALA A 126 -16.66 10.10 10.71
CA ALA A 126 -16.58 11.55 10.91
C ALA A 126 -17.82 12.10 11.62
N LEU A 127 -19.02 11.63 11.25
CA LEU A 127 -20.26 12.01 11.92
C LEU A 127 -20.29 11.54 13.38
N GLU A 128 -19.89 10.29 13.65
CA GLU A 128 -19.78 9.76 15.02
C GLU A 128 -18.82 10.59 15.87
N LEU A 129 -17.61 10.84 15.38
CA LEU A 129 -16.58 11.62 16.08
C LEU A 129 -17.02 13.08 16.30
N SER A 130 -17.72 13.70 15.34
CA SER A 130 -18.23 15.07 15.49
C SER A 130 -19.28 15.22 16.61
N ARG A 131 -19.90 14.11 17.01
CA ARG A 131 -20.91 14.05 18.07
C ARG A 131 -20.34 13.62 19.41
N ASP A 132 -19.09 13.15 19.43
CA ASP A 132 -18.40 12.79 20.64
C ASP A 132 -18.05 14.06 21.44
N LYS A 133 -18.47 14.12 22.71
CA LYS A 133 -18.20 15.28 23.57
C LYS A 133 -16.73 15.39 23.93
N ASP A 134 -15.98 14.29 23.82
CA ASP A 134 -14.57 14.24 24.18
C ASP A 134 -13.71 15.13 23.27
N VAL A 135 -14.14 15.37 22.02
CA VAL A 135 -13.43 16.28 21.09
C VAL A 135 -13.44 17.75 21.55
N LEU A 136 -14.28 18.09 22.53
CA LEU A 136 -14.37 19.43 23.12
C LEU A 136 -13.56 19.57 24.42
N LYS A 137 -13.03 18.47 24.96
CA LYS A 137 -12.22 18.48 26.19
C LYS A 137 -10.96 19.32 25.97
N GLN A 138 -10.52 20.00 27.02
CA GLN A 138 -9.32 20.86 26.99
C GLN A 138 -8.06 20.13 27.48
N ASP A 139 -8.20 18.90 27.99
CA ASP A 139 -7.07 18.04 28.36
C ASP A 139 -6.49 17.37 27.11
N LEU A 140 -5.69 18.12 26.36
CA LEU A 140 -5.25 17.77 25.01
C LEU A 140 -3.82 17.23 24.94
N ARG A 141 -3.02 17.39 26.00
CA ARG A 141 -1.57 17.16 25.94
C ARG A 141 -1.05 16.47 27.19
N ASN A 142 -0.42 15.32 26.96
CA ASN A 142 0.40 14.65 27.96
C ASN A 142 1.78 15.30 28.06
N LYS A 143 2.45 15.13 29.21
CA LYS A 143 3.86 15.52 29.37
C LYS A 143 4.74 14.67 28.45
N VAL A 144 5.67 15.31 27.76
CA VAL A 144 6.64 14.61 26.91
C VAL A 144 7.63 13.86 27.80
N GLY A 145 7.88 12.58 27.48
CA GLY A 145 8.87 11.74 28.14
C GLY A 145 10.31 12.09 27.74
N LYS A 146 11.26 11.25 28.15
CA LYS A 146 12.64 11.35 27.67
C LYS A 146 12.72 10.94 26.18
N PRO A 147 13.63 11.51 25.37
CA PRO A 147 13.83 11.08 23.99
C PRO A 147 14.24 9.61 23.92
N THR A 148 13.56 8.84 23.08
CA THR A 148 13.81 7.40 22.85
C THR A 148 13.60 7.06 21.37
N GLU A 149 13.42 5.79 21.08
CA GLU A 149 12.88 5.28 19.83
C GLU A 149 11.35 5.28 19.85
N GLY A 150 10.72 5.51 18.70
CA GLY A 150 9.28 5.55 18.57
C GLY A 150 8.82 5.14 17.17
N ILE A 151 7.79 4.30 17.13
CA ILE A 151 7.18 3.80 15.90
C ILE A 151 5.71 4.20 15.90
N GLY A 152 5.29 4.91 14.84
CA GLY A 152 3.90 5.26 14.58
C GLY A 152 3.39 4.53 13.35
N VAL A 153 2.24 3.87 13.48
CA VAL A 153 1.59 3.17 12.36
C VAL A 153 0.14 3.62 12.26
N VAL A 154 -0.27 3.98 11.05
CA VAL A 154 -1.67 4.28 10.71
C VAL A 154 -2.00 3.73 9.33
N GLU A 155 -3.28 3.60 9.00
CA GLU A 155 -3.70 3.40 7.61
C GLU A 155 -3.88 4.76 6.94
N ALA A 156 -2.93 5.13 6.08
CA ALA A 156 -3.21 6.18 5.12
C ALA A 156 -4.24 5.67 4.09
N ALA A 157 -4.86 6.59 3.35
CA ALA A 157 -5.85 6.26 2.33
C ALA A 157 -5.36 5.18 1.33
N ARG A 158 -4.06 5.18 1.04
CA ARG A 158 -3.41 4.30 0.04
C ARG A 158 -2.79 3.02 0.64
N GLY A 159 -2.88 2.84 1.95
CA GLY A 159 -2.34 1.68 2.67
C GLY A 159 -1.59 2.03 3.95
N THR A 160 -1.06 1.00 4.61
CA THR A 160 -0.33 1.09 5.87
C THR A 160 0.86 2.05 5.74
N LEU A 161 0.93 3.01 6.66
CA LEU A 161 1.98 4.02 6.77
C LEU A 161 2.74 3.79 8.08
N ILE A 162 4.05 3.58 7.97
CA ILE A 162 4.93 3.34 9.11
C ILE A 162 5.96 4.45 9.17
N HIS A 163 6.01 5.13 10.31
CA HIS A 163 7.04 6.12 10.66
C HIS A 163 7.84 5.59 11.85
N HIS A 164 9.15 5.51 11.71
CA HIS A 164 10.03 5.01 12.76
C HIS A 164 11.19 5.99 12.95
N TYR A 165 11.31 6.53 14.16
CA TYR A 165 12.37 7.47 14.52
C TYR A 165 13.11 7.01 15.76
N LYS A 166 14.43 7.17 15.74
CA LYS A 166 15.29 7.03 16.93
C LYS A 166 15.92 8.39 17.23
N LEU A 167 15.82 8.84 18.47
CA LEU A 167 16.34 10.13 18.90
C LEU A 167 17.61 9.99 19.73
N THR A 168 18.47 11.02 19.67
CA THR A 168 19.58 11.22 20.61
C THR A 168 19.06 11.72 21.96
N GLU A 169 19.91 11.75 23.00
CA GLU A 169 19.57 12.32 24.31
C GLU A 169 19.13 13.79 24.23
N ASP A 170 19.70 14.57 23.30
CA ASP A 170 19.32 15.97 23.02
C ASP A 170 18.05 16.11 22.13
N ALA A 171 17.25 15.05 21.97
CA ALA A 171 16.03 15.03 21.15
C ALA A 171 16.23 15.34 19.64
N ARG A 172 17.41 15.04 19.08
CA ARG A 172 17.67 15.12 17.63
C ARG A 172 17.42 13.77 16.97
N ILE A 173 16.97 13.77 15.71
CA ILE A 173 16.78 12.53 14.95
C ILE A 173 18.15 11.91 14.67
N GLU A 174 18.42 10.74 15.26
CA GLU A 174 19.60 9.91 14.99
C GLU A 174 19.36 9.02 13.78
N LYS A 175 18.18 8.39 13.70
CA LYS A 175 17.76 7.53 12.60
C LYS A 175 16.29 7.76 12.27
N ALA A 176 15.96 7.61 10.99
CA ALA A 176 14.59 7.62 10.51
C ALA A 176 14.40 6.52 9.48
N ASN A 177 13.27 5.82 9.56
CA ASN A 177 12.80 4.90 8.55
C ASN A 177 11.32 5.15 8.28
N MET A 178 10.92 5.12 7.01
CA MET A 178 9.55 5.33 6.59
C MET A 178 9.17 4.27 5.56
N ILE A 179 8.15 3.46 5.86
CA ILE A 179 7.51 2.59 4.86
C ILE A 179 6.16 3.21 4.56
N VAL A 180 6.16 3.97 3.46
CA VAL A 180 5.02 4.77 3.00
C VAL A 180 4.02 3.92 2.23
N ALA A 181 2.75 4.29 2.35
CA ALA A 181 1.60 3.53 1.88
C ALA A 181 1.77 2.92 0.47
N THR A 182 2.06 3.74 -0.54
CA THR A 182 2.19 3.26 -1.93
C THR A 182 3.41 2.36 -2.16
N THR A 183 4.49 2.53 -1.39
CA THR A 183 5.70 1.69 -1.51
C THR A 183 5.39 0.22 -1.22
N ASN A 184 4.53 -0.06 -0.23
CA ASN A 184 4.02 -1.41 0.04
C ASN A 184 3.35 -2.08 -1.17
N ASN A 185 2.77 -1.30 -2.10
CA ASN A 185 2.11 -1.81 -3.29
C ASN A 185 3.03 -1.85 -4.53
N ALA A 186 4.30 -1.43 -4.44
CA ALA A 186 5.21 -1.33 -5.59
C ALA A 186 5.27 -2.62 -6.42
N GLY A 187 5.44 -3.77 -5.75
CA GLY A 187 5.50 -5.08 -6.39
C GLY A 187 4.19 -5.46 -7.07
N ALA A 188 3.08 -5.30 -6.34
CA ALA A 188 1.75 -5.58 -6.86
C ALA A 188 1.37 -4.71 -8.06
N ILE A 189 1.73 -3.41 -8.04
CA ILE A 189 1.52 -2.49 -9.15
C ILE A 189 2.30 -2.96 -10.39
N CYS A 190 3.59 -3.27 -10.24
CA CYS A 190 4.42 -3.75 -11.35
C CYS A 190 3.83 -5.02 -11.98
N MET A 191 3.41 -5.96 -11.15
CA MET A 191 2.78 -7.20 -11.61
C MET A 191 1.45 -6.94 -12.34
N SER A 192 0.60 -6.05 -11.82
CA SER A 192 -0.68 -5.71 -12.44
C SER A 192 -0.51 -4.98 -13.78
N VAL A 193 0.43 -4.04 -13.87
CA VAL A 193 0.78 -3.36 -15.13
C VAL A 193 1.30 -4.36 -16.15
N LYS A 194 2.22 -5.25 -15.75
CA LYS A 194 2.75 -6.32 -16.62
C LYS A 194 1.63 -7.22 -17.13
N ASN A 195 0.76 -7.69 -16.24
CA ASN A 195 -0.35 -8.58 -16.60
C ASN A 195 -1.36 -7.90 -17.53
N ALA A 196 -1.67 -6.62 -17.29
CA ALA A 196 -2.54 -5.84 -18.17
C ALA A 196 -1.92 -5.65 -19.56
N ALA A 197 -0.62 -5.32 -19.62
CA ALA A 197 0.11 -5.19 -20.88
C ALA A 197 0.14 -6.52 -21.66
N MET A 198 0.48 -7.63 -21.01
CA MET A 198 0.47 -8.97 -21.60
C MET A 198 -0.93 -9.40 -22.08
N GLY A 199 -1.98 -8.97 -21.38
CA GLY A 199 -3.37 -9.24 -21.72
C GLY A 199 -3.87 -8.42 -22.92
N MET A 200 -3.46 -7.16 -23.04
CA MET A 200 -4.04 -6.20 -24.00
C MET A 200 -3.19 -6.01 -25.26
N ILE A 201 -1.86 -6.06 -25.15
CA ILE A 201 -0.95 -5.88 -26.29
C ILE A 201 -0.83 -7.21 -27.03
N LYS A 202 -1.40 -7.28 -28.23
CA LYS A 202 -1.38 -8.46 -29.10
C LYS A 202 -0.88 -8.08 -30.48
N ASN A 203 -0.15 -9.00 -31.14
CA ASN A 203 0.32 -8.85 -32.51
C ASN A 203 1.10 -7.54 -32.77
N GLY A 204 1.86 -7.05 -31.78
CA GLY A 204 2.62 -5.81 -31.88
C GLY A 204 1.77 -4.53 -31.93
N LYS A 205 0.44 -4.63 -31.75
CA LYS A 205 -0.44 -3.47 -31.74
C LYS A 205 -0.36 -2.75 -30.39
N VAL A 206 0.11 -1.51 -30.43
CA VAL A 206 0.20 -0.60 -29.29
C VAL A 206 -0.39 0.73 -29.72
N ASP A 207 -1.61 1.01 -29.25
CA ASP A 207 -2.28 2.29 -29.46
C ASP A 207 -2.65 2.93 -28.12
N ASP A 208 -2.99 4.21 -28.14
CA ASP A 208 -3.31 4.99 -26.94
C ASP A 208 -4.47 4.39 -26.13
N GLY A 209 -5.43 3.74 -26.81
CA GLY A 209 -6.54 3.06 -26.16
C GLY A 209 -6.09 1.85 -25.36
N ILE A 210 -5.15 1.07 -25.90
CA ILE A 210 -4.52 -0.07 -25.21
C ILE A 210 -3.66 0.43 -24.05
N LEU A 211 -2.81 1.45 -24.26
CA LEU A 211 -1.95 2.00 -23.22
C LEU A 211 -2.76 2.56 -22.06
N ASN A 212 -3.85 3.30 -22.34
CA ASN A 212 -4.76 3.78 -21.32
C ASN A 212 -5.36 2.63 -20.48
N LYS A 213 -5.69 1.48 -21.08
CA LYS A 213 -6.17 0.31 -20.33
C LYS A 213 -5.08 -0.31 -19.45
N VAL A 214 -3.82 -0.31 -19.89
CA VAL A 214 -2.68 -0.73 -19.05
C VAL A 214 -2.52 0.23 -17.88
N GLU A 215 -2.63 1.53 -18.12
CA GLU A 215 -2.58 2.56 -17.07
C GLU A 215 -3.77 2.48 -16.09
N MET A 216 -4.92 1.92 -16.49
CA MET A 216 -6.02 1.69 -15.54
C MET A 216 -5.63 0.68 -14.45
N ALA A 217 -4.81 -0.33 -14.77
CA ALA A 217 -4.30 -1.27 -13.78
C ALA A 217 -3.37 -0.58 -12.76
N PHE A 218 -2.66 0.46 -13.19
CA PHE A 218 -1.87 1.33 -12.32
C PHE A 218 -2.76 2.23 -11.45
N ARG A 219 -3.71 2.95 -12.07
CA ARG A 219 -4.62 3.90 -11.40
C ARG A 219 -5.52 3.24 -10.36
N ALA A 220 -5.85 1.96 -10.51
CA ALA A 220 -6.65 1.22 -9.54
C ALA A 220 -6.11 1.31 -8.11
N TYR A 221 -4.78 1.32 -7.95
CA TYR A 221 -4.12 1.41 -6.65
C TYR A 221 -4.13 2.81 -6.02
N ASP A 222 -4.53 3.86 -6.76
CA ASP A 222 -4.37 5.28 -6.37
C ASP A 222 -2.93 5.56 -5.87
N PRO A 223 -1.90 5.36 -6.71
CA PRO A 223 -0.52 5.48 -6.27
C PRO A 223 -0.14 6.94 -6.00
N CYS A 224 0.44 7.23 -4.82
CA CYS A 224 1.09 8.51 -4.53
C CYS A 224 2.61 8.36 -4.68
N PHE A 225 3.14 8.65 -5.87
CA PHE A 225 4.58 8.51 -6.15
C PHE A 225 5.47 9.54 -5.44
N ALA A 226 4.95 10.75 -5.23
CA ALA A 226 5.60 11.77 -4.41
C ALA A 226 5.76 11.29 -2.95
N CYS A 227 4.76 10.58 -2.42
CA CYS A 227 4.81 9.99 -1.09
C CYS A 227 5.79 8.81 -1.04
N SER A 228 5.77 7.91 -2.04
CA SER A 228 6.47 6.61 -1.97
C SER A 228 7.98 6.68 -2.16
N THR A 229 8.47 7.67 -2.92
CA THR A 229 9.91 7.81 -3.19
C THR A 229 10.57 8.83 -2.28
N HIS A 230 9.78 9.71 -1.64
CA HIS A 230 10.26 10.91 -0.95
C HIS A 230 11.26 11.73 -1.78
N CYS A 231 11.26 11.52 -3.10
CA CYS A 231 12.28 12.00 -4.01
C CYS A 231 11.70 13.16 -4.82
N LEU A 232 12.29 14.34 -4.64
CA LEU A 232 12.23 15.43 -5.60
C LEU A 232 13.33 15.18 -6.63
N PRO A 233 12.94 14.98 -7.89
CA PRO A 233 13.12 16.07 -8.82
C PRO A 233 11.85 16.31 -9.62
N GLY A 234 11.60 17.56 -10.04
CA GLY A 234 10.42 17.97 -10.80
C GLY A 234 10.31 17.39 -12.23
N THR A 235 10.58 16.11 -12.43
CA THR A 235 10.46 15.39 -13.72
C THR A 235 9.89 13.99 -13.51
N SER A 236 9.07 13.50 -14.45
CA SER A 236 8.46 12.17 -14.39
C SER A 236 9.53 11.06 -14.44
N PRO A 237 9.66 10.20 -13.41
CA PRO A 237 10.69 9.15 -13.33
C PRO A 237 10.33 7.89 -14.12
N ILE A 238 9.30 7.92 -14.98
CA ILE A 238 8.82 6.74 -15.69
C ILE A 238 9.72 6.50 -16.91
N GLU A 239 10.44 5.38 -16.90
CA GLU A 239 11.14 4.84 -18.06
C GLU A 239 10.42 3.60 -18.57
N ILE A 240 9.98 3.64 -19.83
CA ILE A 240 9.36 2.52 -20.51
C ILE A 240 10.37 1.94 -21.50
N SER A 241 10.89 0.75 -21.18
CA SER A 241 11.75 -0.03 -22.07
C SER A 241 10.92 -1.12 -22.78
N ILE A 242 10.84 -1.04 -24.11
CA ILE A 242 10.09 -1.96 -24.97
C ILE A 242 11.08 -2.96 -25.57
N TYR A 243 10.85 -4.25 -25.33
CA TYR A 243 11.68 -5.35 -25.84
C TYR A 243 10.92 -6.18 -26.88
N ASP A 244 11.62 -6.74 -27.86
CA ASP A 244 11.04 -7.66 -28.84
C ASP A 244 10.96 -9.11 -28.31
N LYS A 245 10.50 -10.03 -29.17
CA LYS A 245 10.37 -11.46 -28.83
C LYS A 245 11.71 -12.16 -28.51
N ASN A 246 12.84 -11.58 -28.93
CA ASN A 246 14.19 -12.08 -28.68
C ASN A 246 14.82 -11.43 -27.43
N LYS A 247 14.09 -10.51 -26.76
CA LYS A 247 14.54 -9.65 -25.66
C LYS A 247 15.52 -8.55 -26.08
N ASP A 248 15.52 -8.17 -27.35
CA ASP A 248 16.29 -7.03 -27.82
C ASP A 248 15.53 -5.74 -27.51
N LEU A 249 16.25 -4.70 -27.03
CA LEU A 249 15.64 -3.40 -26.70
C LEU A 249 15.27 -2.66 -27.99
N VAL A 250 13.97 -2.47 -28.22
CA VAL A 250 13.42 -1.80 -29.41
C VAL A 250 13.33 -0.29 -29.20
N LYS A 251 12.89 0.14 -28.01
CA LYS A 251 12.65 1.56 -27.72
C LYS A 251 12.69 1.84 -26.23
N LYS A 252 13.26 2.99 -25.86
CA LYS A 252 13.21 3.55 -24.52
C LYS A 252 12.43 4.87 -24.56
N ILE A 253 11.48 5.06 -23.64
CA ILE A 253 10.64 6.27 -23.53
C ILE A 253 10.73 6.78 -22.09
N GLY A 254 11.12 8.05 -21.89
CA GLY A 254 11.30 8.65 -20.56
C GLY A 254 12.61 8.25 -19.87
N GLY A 255 12.68 8.42 -18.54
CA GLY A 255 13.86 8.15 -17.70
C GLY A 255 14.54 9.40 -17.12
N VAL A 256 15.35 9.18 -16.08
CA VAL A 256 16.15 10.22 -15.41
C VAL A 256 17.56 10.22 -16.04
N PRO A 257 18.17 11.39 -16.31
CA PRO A 257 19.53 11.46 -16.84
C PRO A 257 20.54 10.71 -15.96
N ASN A 258 21.53 10.05 -16.58
CA ASN A 258 22.54 9.22 -15.90
C ASN A 258 23.42 9.99 -14.89
N ASP A 259 23.39 11.31 -14.93
CA ASP A 259 24.08 12.28 -14.08
C ASP A 259 23.29 12.66 -12.82
N PHE A 260 22.09 12.11 -12.62
CA PHE A 260 21.29 12.35 -11.43
C PHE A 260 21.68 11.38 -10.30
N THR A 261 22.51 11.86 -9.35
CA THR A 261 22.80 11.17 -8.10
C THR A 261 21.94 11.76 -6.99
N ALA A 262 20.99 10.99 -6.46
CA ALA A 262 20.28 11.33 -5.23
C ALA A 262 21.13 10.88 -4.03
N PHE A 263 21.38 11.81 -3.11
CA PHE A 263 22.03 11.57 -1.82
C PHE A 263 21.20 10.67 -0.89
#